data_AF-F4BVG2-F1
#
_entry.id   AF-F4BVG2-F1
#
_cell.length_a   1.000
_cell.length_b   1.000
_cell.length_c   1.000
_cell.angle_alpha   90.00
_cell.angle_beta   90.00
_cell.angle_gamma   90.00
#
_symmetry.space_group_name_H-M   'P 1'
#
loop_
_entity.id
_entity.type
_entity.pdbx_description
1 polymer ?
#
loop_
_entity_poly.entity_id
_entity_poly.type
_entity_poly.pdbx_seq_one_letter_code
_entity_poly.pdbx_strand_id
1 'polypeptide(L)'
;MDAILKGFRAQIDVKGKLSEFYAYRYIKHLEAEHIIEEVEWRDTDGRPDFEFLYNGKKYLMECKNLRNKIYKRPPSYMVEIQRTRDSKQGLETRRYRVDHFDILAVCLFNQTQKWDYVFIRSKDLERWQEHPEYLEKMQRVPMTIEGLWKKDLIEILNSFEG
;
A
#
# COMPACT_ATOMS: atom_id res chain seq x y z
N MET A 1 22.72 16.58 -5.65
CA MET A 1 21.39 16.11 -6.13
C MET A 1 21.46 15.48 -7.52
N ASP A 2 22.40 15.89 -8.39
CA ASP A 2 22.52 15.41 -9.78
C ASP A 2 22.60 13.89 -9.95
N ALA A 3 23.30 13.18 -9.06
CA ALA A 3 23.40 11.72 -9.12
C ALA A 3 22.05 11.03 -8.89
N ILE A 4 21.20 11.58 -8.01
CA ILE A 4 19.84 11.08 -7.76
C ILE A 4 18.94 11.43 -8.94
N LEU A 5 19.02 12.68 -9.44
CA LEU A 5 18.22 13.14 -10.58
C LEU A 5 18.55 12.38 -11.88
N LYS A 6 19.77 11.87 -12.05
CA LYS A 6 20.15 11.06 -13.21
C LYS A 6 19.99 9.55 -12.97
N GLY A 7 19.79 9.12 -11.73
CA GLY A 7 19.68 7.73 -11.34
C GLY A 7 18.23 7.25 -11.29
N PHE A 8 17.78 6.52 -12.33
CA PHE A 8 16.41 5.99 -12.40
C PHE A 8 15.99 5.19 -11.15
N ARG A 9 16.87 4.31 -10.63
CA ARG A 9 16.61 3.54 -9.40
C ARG A 9 16.50 4.43 -8.17
N ALA A 10 17.42 5.39 -8.02
CA ALA A 10 17.41 6.33 -6.91
C ALA A 10 16.12 7.15 -6.88
N GLN A 11 15.60 7.58 -8.03
CA GLN A 11 14.31 8.27 -8.10
C GLN A 11 13.14 7.38 -7.67
N ILE A 12 13.13 6.11 -8.07
CA ILE A 12 12.08 5.16 -7.66
C ILE A 12 12.09 4.98 -6.15
N ASP A 13 13.28 4.73 -5.57
CA ASP A 13 13.44 4.51 -4.14
C ASP A 13 13.03 5.76 -3.34
N VAL A 14 13.45 6.95 -3.78
CA VAL A 14 13.05 8.23 -3.17
C VAL A 14 11.53 8.42 -3.22
N LYS A 15 10.89 8.12 -4.35
CA LYS A 15 9.42 8.22 -4.46
C LYS A 15 8.69 7.21 -3.57
N GLY A 16 9.25 6.02 -3.40
CA GLY A 16 8.75 5.02 -2.44
C GLY A 16 8.81 5.56 -1.02
N LYS A 17 9.99 6.03 -0.58
CA LYS A 17 10.15 6.59 0.76
C LYS A 17 9.35 7.86 1.02
N LEU A 18 9.18 8.73 0.02
CA LEU A 18 8.29 9.88 0.15
C LEU A 18 6.83 9.44 0.27
N SER A 19 6.39 8.43 -0.49
CA SER A 19 5.04 7.86 -0.37
C SER A 19 4.78 7.36 1.06
N GLU A 20 5.72 6.63 1.66
CA GLU A 20 5.63 6.21 3.05
C GLU A 20 5.61 7.41 4.02
N PHE A 21 6.53 8.36 3.85
CA PHE A 21 6.63 9.54 4.72
C PHE A 21 5.34 10.38 4.74
N TYR A 22 4.73 10.63 3.58
CA TYR A 22 3.48 11.39 3.51
C TYR A 22 2.28 10.60 4.06
N ALA A 23 2.27 9.28 3.92
CA ALA A 23 1.27 8.42 4.56
C ALA A 23 1.42 8.48 6.09
N TYR A 24 2.65 8.38 6.60
CA TYR A 24 2.94 8.53 8.03
C TYR A 24 2.44 9.87 8.57
N ARG A 25 2.72 10.98 7.86
CA ARG A 25 2.23 12.30 8.25
C ARG A 25 0.71 12.39 8.32
N TYR A 26 0.01 11.74 7.37
CA TYR A 26 -1.44 11.66 7.39
C TYR A 26 -1.94 10.88 8.61
N ILE A 27 -1.38 9.70 8.92
CA ILE A 27 -1.79 8.92 10.10
C ILE A 27 -1.44 9.65 11.40
N LYS A 28 -0.28 10.34 11.48
CA LYS A 28 0.08 11.17 12.64
C LYS A 28 -0.89 12.31 12.88
N HIS A 29 -1.53 12.83 11.84
CA HIS A 29 -2.59 13.82 12.01
C HIS A 29 -3.82 13.19 12.66
N LEU A 30 -4.24 12.00 12.20
CA LEU A 30 -5.33 11.24 12.83
C LEU A 30 -5.02 10.87 14.29
N GLU A 31 -3.75 10.57 14.60
CA GLU A 31 -3.30 10.33 15.97
C GLU A 31 -3.41 11.59 16.84
N ALA A 32 -2.99 12.75 16.31
CA ALA A 32 -3.12 14.03 17.00
C ALA A 32 -4.58 14.45 17.22
N GLU A 33 -5.50 13.97 16.38
CA GLU A 33 -6.95 14.14 16.52
C GLU A 33 -7.61 13.06 17.41
N HIS A 34 -6.81 12.17 18.01
CA HIS A 34 -7.27 11.06 18.85
C HIS A 34 -8.20 10.06 18.13
N ILE A 35 -8.16 10.00 16.80
CA ILE A 35 -8.88 9.02 15.99
C ILE A 35 -8.09 7.71 15.93
N ILE A 36 -6.76 7.82 15.79
CA ILE A 36 -5.81 6.71 15.89
C ILE A 36 -5.12 6.82 17.25
N GLU A 37 -4.95 5.71 17.96
CA GLU A 37 -4.42 5.73 19.33
C GLU A 37 -2.89 5.79 19.36
N GLU A 38 -2.24 5.04 18.46
CA GLU A 38 -0.79 5.00 18.29
C GLU A 38 -0.45 4.64 16.85
N VAL A 39 0.66 5.17 16.32
CA VAL A 39 1.22 4.75 15.03
C VAL A 39 2.75 4.59 15.05
N GLU A 40 3.22 3.51 14.46
CA GLU A 40 4.62 3.21 14.18
C GLU A 40 4.86 3.15 12.66
N TRP A 41 5.84 3.91 12.16
CA TRP A 41 6.39 3.74 10.80
C TRP A 41 7.64 2.86 10.88
N ARG A 42 7.61 1.74 10.16
CA ARG A 42 8.63 0.69 10.21
C ARG A 42 9.47 0.72 8.95
N ASP A 43 10.79 0.66 9.14
CA ASP A 43 11.76 0.46 8.06
C ASP A 43 12.44 -0.92 8.18
N THR A 44 11.74 -1.89 8.77
CA THR A 44 12.27 -3.24 8.98
C THR A 44 11.86 -4.16 7.84
N ASP A 45 12.84 -4.79 7.20
CA ASP A 45 12.61 -5.72 6.09
C ASP A 45 11.60 -6.83 6.45
N GLY A 46 10.64 -7.06 5.55
CA GLY A 46 9.68 -8.15 5.65
C GLY A 46 8.54 -7.91 6.65
N ARG A 47 8.42 -6.71 7.20
CA ARG A 47 7.24 -6.25 7.94
C ARG A 47 6.48 -5.20 7.12
N PRO A 48 5.16 -5.06 7.33
CA PRO A 48 4.41 -3.97 6.76
C PRO A 48 4.94 -2.61 7.19
N ASP A 49 4.84 -1.62 6.30
CA ASP A 49 5.39 -0.27 6.48
C ASP A 49 4.82 0.42 7.74
N PHE A 50 3.58 0.13 8.11
CA PHE A 50 2.92 0.74 9.27
C PHE A 50 2.26 -0.28 10.18
N GLU A 51 2.28 0.03 11.47
CA GLU A 51 1.39 -0.54 12.47
C GLU A 51 0.72 0.59 13.25
N PHE A 52 -0.57 0.47 13.50
CA PHE A 52 -1.30 1.45 14.30
C PHE A 52 -2.48 0.82 15.03
N LEU A 53 -2.98 1.51 16.04
CA LEU A 53 -4.10 1.08 16.89
C LEU A 53 -5.33 1.95 16.60
N TYR A 54 -6.46 1.29 16.35
CA TYR A 54 -7.77 1.92 16.11
C TYR A 54 -8.84 1.12 16.85
N ASN A 55 -9.63 1.78 17.70
CA ASN A 55 -10.66 1.15 18.52
C ASN A 55 -10.16 -0.07 19.31
N GLY A 56 -8.95 0.03 19.88
CA GLY A 56 -8.30 -1.04 20.64
C GLY A 56 -7.82 -2.23 19.80
N LYS A 57 -7.92 -2.16 18.47
CA LYS A 57 -7.46 -3.19 17.54
C LYS A 57 -6.25 -2.71 16.72
N LYS A 58 -5.25 -3.57 16.67
CA LYS A 58 -4.02 -3.35 15.89
C LYS A 58 -4.26 -3.64 14.42
N TYR A 59 -3.75 -2.77 13.56
CA TYR A 59 -3.80 -2.89 12.11
C TYR A 59 -2.40 -2.78 11.51
N LEU A 60 -2.14 -3.61 10.51
CA LEU A 60 -0.94 -3.58 9.69
C LEU A 60 -1.26 -2.99 8.31
N MET A 61 -0.46 -2.05 7.85
CA MET A 61 -0.67 -1.41 6.55
C MET A 61 0.61 -1.37 5.72
N GLU A 62 0.48 -1.76 4.46
CA GLU A 62 1.52 -1.64 3.44
C GLU A 62 1.26 -0.41 2.57
N CYS A 63 2.30 0.32 2.17
CA CYS A 63 2.21 1.48 1.29
C CYS A 63 2.94 1.24 -0.03
N LYS A 64 2.24 1.39 -1.15
CA LYS A 64 2.83 1.27 -2.49
C LYS A 64 2.39 2.43 -3.37
N ASN A 65 3.26 2.84 -4.28
CA ASN A 65 2.93 3.88 -5.26
C ASN A 65 2.39 3.21 -6.53
N LEU A 66 1.43 3.87 -7.18
CA LEU A 66 1.00 3.46 -8.52
C LEU A 66 2.20 3.38 -9.47
N ARG A 67 2.12 2.50 -10.46
CA ARG A 67 3.05 2.53 -11.59
C ARG A 67 2.69 3.69 -12.50
N ASN A 68 3.64 4.18 -13.30
CA ASN A 68 3.37 5.13 -14.39
C ASN A 68 2.57 4.48 -15.56
N LYS A 69 2.30 3.17 -15.51
CA LYS A 69 1.53 2.43 -16.51
C LYS A 69 0.09 2.24 -16.04
N ILE A 70 -0.83 2.13 -16.99
CA ILE A 70 -2.25 1.82 -16.78
C ILE A 70 -2.67 0.60 -17.58
N TYR A 71 -3.69 -0.11 -17.13
CA TYR A 71 -4.42 -1.05 -17.98
C TYR A 71 -5.30 -0.25 -18.94
N LYS A 72 -5.43 -0.72 -20.19
CA LYS A 72 -6.22 -0.03 -21.22
C LYS A 72 -7.64 -0.56 -21.36
N ARG A 73 -7.89 -1.82 -20.97
CA ARG A 73 -9.17 -2.52 -21.18
C ARG A 73 -9.50 -3.45 -19.98
N PRO A 74 -10.51 -3.11 -19.15
CA PRO A 74 -11.02 -1.75 -18.96
C PRO A 74 -9.89 -0.81 -18.45
N PRO A 75 -10.00 0.52 -18.65
CA PRO A 75 -9.07 1.48 -18.10
C PRO A 75 -8.99 1.38 -16.57
N SER A 76 -7.80 1.13 -16.04
CA SER A 76 -7.55 1.13 -14.59
C SER A 76 -6.10 1.49 -14.31
N TYR A 77 -5.86 2.11 -13.15
CA TYR A 77 -4.51 2.24 -12.63
C TYR A 77 -3.95 0.85 -12.24
N MET A 78 -2.65 0.83 -11.98
CA MET A 78 -1.87 -0.38 -11.71
C MET A 78 -0.95 -0.13 -10.53
N VAL A 79 -1.04 -0.97 -9.49
CA VAL A 79 -0.07 -1.02 -8.40
C VAL A 79 0.64 -2.37 -8.42
N GLU A 80 1.95 -2.36 -8.20
CA GLU A 80 2.75 -3.57 -8.05
C GLU A 80 3.01 -3.82 -6.56
N ILE A 81 2.45 -4.90 -6.03
CA ILE A 81 2.65 -5.35 -4.66
C ILE A 81 3.61 -6.55 -4.68
N GLN A 82 4.84 -6.32 -4.26
CA GLN A 82 5.79 -7.40 -4.05
C GLN A 82 6.81 -7.03 -2.99
N ARG A 83 7.31 -8.04 -2.29
CA ARG A 83 8.43 -7.90 -1.36
C ARG A 83 9.71 -7.58 -2.13
N THR A 84 10.52 -6.71 -1.56
CA THR A 84 11.78 -6.24 -2.17
C THR A 84 12.87 -7.32 -2.20
N ARG A 85 12.79 -8.33 -1.32
CA ARG A 85 13.78 -9.40 -1.17
C ARG A 85 13.13 -10.79 -1.22
N ASP A 86 13.82 -11.74 -1.83
CA ASP A 86 13.41 -13.14 -1.87
C ASP A 86 13.54 -13.78 -0.48
N SER A 87 12.54 -14.57 -0.07
CA SER A 87 12.83 -15.60 0.92
C SER A 87 13.67 -16.69 0.23
N LYS A 88 14.70 -17.20 0.89
CA LYS A 88 15.70 -18.13 0.30
C LYS A 88 15.15 -19.53 -0.05
N GLN A 89 13.82 -19.74 -0.13
CA GLN A 89 13.19 -21.07 -0.11
C GLN A 89 12.24 -21.37 -1.30
N GLY A 90 12.60 -20.98 -2.53
CA GLY A 90 12.24 -21.79 -3.71
C GLY A 90 10.80 -21.77 -4.25
N LEU A 91 9.90 -20.90 -3.78
CA LEU A 91 8.56 -20.70 -4.38
C LEU A 91 8.31 -19.21 -4.58
N GLU A 92 8.38 -18.69 -5.82
CA GLU A 92 8.08 -17.30 -6.24
C GLU A 92 7.90 -16.29 -5.08
N THR A 93 8.97 -16.10 -4.30
CA THR A 93 8.91 -15.80 -2.85
C THR A 93 8.64 -14.34 -2.51
N ARG A 94 8.21 -13.56 -3.49
CA ARG A 94 7.97 -12.11 -3.33
C ARG A 94 6.51 -11.75 -3.22
N ARG A 95 5.59 -12.67 -3.55
CA ARG A 95 4.15 -12.41 -3.30
C ARG A 95 3.90 -12.28 -1.81
N TYR A 96 2.98 -11.38 -1.48
CA TYR A 96 2.43 -11.28 -0.14
C TYR A 96 1.39 -12.37 0.07
N ARG A 97 1.35 -12.92 1.28
CA ARG A 97 0.17 -13.69 1.70
C ARG A 97 -0.98 -12.73 1.94
N VAL A 98 -2.21 -13.22 1.82
CA VAL A 98 -3.43 -12.43 2.09
C VAL A 98 -3.45 -11.88 3.52
N ASP A 99 -2.84 -12.60 4.47
CA ASP A 99 -2.76 -12.27 5.90
C ASP A 99 -1.51 -11.46 6.30
N HIS A 100 -0.68 -11.02 5.34
CA HIS A 100 0.58 -10.34 5.65
C HIS A 100 0.40 -8.91 6.20
N PHE A 101 -0.65 -8.22 5.74
CA PHE A 101 -1.08 -6.91 6.19
C PHE A 101 -2.62 -6.87 6.13
N ASP A 102 -3.23 -5.92 6.82
CA ASP A 102 -4.68 -5.75 6.82
C ASP A 102 -5.14 -4.79 5.72
N ILE A 103 -4.36 -3.74 5.47
CA ILE A 103 -4.71 -2.64 4.56
C ILE A 103 -3.56 -2.38 3.57
N LEU A 104 -3.90 -2.14 2.31
CA LEU A 104 -2.99 -1.57 1.32
C LEU A 104 -3.34 -0.09 1.12
N ALA A 105 -2.40 0.81 1.39
CA ALA A 105 -2.46 2.21 0.99
C ALA A 105 -1.74 2.38 -0.35
N VAL A 106 -2.47 2.84 -1.36
CA VAL A 106 -1.95 3.09 -2.70
C VAL A 106 -1.78 4.59 -2.92
N CYS A 107 -0.54 5.05 -2.98
CA CYS A 107 -0.21 6.43 -3.33
C CYS A 107 -0.44 6.69 -4.81
N LEU A 108 -1.12 7.79 -5.13
CA LEU A 108 -1.49 8.18 -6.48
C LEU A 108 -0.43 9.03 -7.20
N PHE A 109 0.64 9.42 -6.50
CA PHE A 109 1.60 10.43 -6.96
C PHE A 109 2.15 10.18 -8.37
N ASN A 110 2.49 8.93 -8.70
CA ASN A 110 3.04 8.60 -10.02
C ASN A 110 2.04 8.83 -11.18
N GLN A 111 0.75 8.94 -10.90
CA GLN A 111 -0.29 9.26 -11.87
C GLN A 111 -0.78 10.72 -11.75
N THR A 112 -0.87 11.26 -10.54
CA THR A 112 -1.54 12.55 -10.29
C THR A 112 -0.60 13.69 -9.89
N GLN A 113 0.66 13.38 -9.57
CA GLN A 113 1.62 14.30 -8.92
C GLN A 113 1.15 14.86 -7.57
N LYS A 114 0.18 14.19 -6.93
CA LYS A 114 -0.31 14.51 -5.58
C LYS A 114 -0.05 13.36 -4.63
N TRP A 115 0.30 13.67 -3.39
CA TRP A 115 0.47 12.69 -2.30
C TRP A 115 -0.88 12.30 -1.71
N ASP A 116 -1.78 11.85 -2.59
CA ASP A 116 -3.10 11.33 -2.24
C ASP A 116 -3.05 9.81 -2.21
N TYR A 117 -3.97 9.20 -1.45
CA TYR A 117 -4.00 7.76 -1.21
C TYR A 117 -5.39 7.19 -1.44
N VAL A 118 -5.42 5.92 -1.82
CA VAL A 118 -6.63 5.10 -1.82
C VAL A 118 -6.34 3.80 -1.09
N PHE A 119 -7.35 3.28 -0.41
CA PHE A 119 -7.19 2.19 0.54
C PHE A 119 -8.07 1.01 0.16
N ILE A 120 -7.59 -0.20 0.46
CA ILE A 120 -8.33 -1.44 0.31
C ILE A 120 -7.89 -2.45 1.37
N ARG A 121 -8.78 -3.35 1.78
CA ARG A 121 -8.43 -4.48 2.64
C ARG A 121 -7.62 -5.52 1.86
N SER A 122 -6.63 -6.12 2.47
CA SER A 122 -5.82 -7.18 1.85
C SER A 122 -6.65 -8.36 1.34
N LYS A 123 -7.71 -8.75 2.09
CA LYS A 123 -8.62 -9.83 1.71
C LYS A 123 -9.44 -9.58 0.45
N ASP A 124 -9.57 -8.31 0.05
CA ASP A 124 -10.35 -7.86 -1.11
C ASP A 124 -9.46 -7.67 -2.37
N LEU A 125 -8.14 -7.86 -2.25
CA LEU A 125 -7.21 -7.83 -3.37
C LEU A 125 -7.31 -9.12 -4.22
N GLU A 126 -6.90 -9.02 -5.48
CA GLU A 126 -6.85 -10.15 -6.41
C GLU A 126 -5.87 -11.20 -5.88
N ARG A 127 -6.32 -12.45 -5.82
CA ARG A 127 -5.54 -13.60 -5.35
C ARG A 127 -4.86 -14.30 -6.51
N TRP A 128 -3.70 -14.88 -6.23
CA TRP A 128 -2.99 -15.70 -7.20
C TRP A 128 -3.78 -16.99 -7.45
N GLN A 129 -4.13 -17.23 -8.73
CA GLN A 129 -5.06 -18.30 -9.09
C GLN A 129 -4.56 -19.70 -8.67
N GLU A 130 -3.26 -19.96 -8.86
CA GLU A 130 -2.63 -21.23 -8.52
C GLU A 130 -2.43 -21.43 -7.01
N HIS A 131 -2.28 -20.34 -6.25
CA HIS A 131 -2.07 -20.36 -4.80
C HIS A 131 -2.86 -19.24 -4.09
N PRO A 132 -4.16 -19.47 -3.80
CA PRO A 132 -5.09 -18.42 -3.32
C PRO A 132 -4.78 -17.85 -1.93
N GLU A 133 -3.81 -18.41 -1.21
CA GLU A 133 -3.25 -17.86 0.02
C GLU A 133 -2.31 -16.66 -0.24
N TYR A 134 -1.91 -16.45 -1.50
CA TYR A 134 -1.10 -15.33 -1.95
C TYR A 134 -1.88 -14.35 -2.83
N LEU A 135 -1.41 -13.11 -2.85
CA LEU A 135 -1.94 -12.03 -3.67
C LEU A 135 -1.24 -11.95 -5.02
N GLU A 136 -1.98 -11.56 -6.07
CA GLU A 136 -1.37 -11.20 -7.35
C GLU A 136 -0.42 -10.02 -7.19
N LYS A 137 0.70 -10.05 -7.91
CA LYS A 137 1.69 -8.97 -7.82
C LYS A 137 1.15 -7.67 -8.40
N MET A 138 0.31 -7.77 -9.41
CA MET A 138 -0.21 -6.61 -10.15
C MET A 138 -1.68 -6.48 -9.85
N GLN A 139 -2.04 -5.44 -9.12
CA GLN A 139 -3.41 -5.19 -8.69
C GLN A 139 -4.01 -4.05 -9.51
N ARG A 140 -5.28 -4.21 -9.90
CA ARG A 140 -6.04 -3.16 -10.55
C ARG A 140 -6.57 -2.17 -9.52
N VAL A 141 -6.33 -0.89 -9.75
CA VAL A 141 -6.89 0.20 -8.96
C VAL A 141 -7.83 1.00 -9.85
N PRO A 142 -9.12 1.16 -9.50
CA PRO A 142 -10.07 1.83 -10.37
C PRO A 142 -9.71 3.32 -10.53
N MET A 143 -10.00 3.90 -11.68
CA MET A 143 -9.75 5.34 -11.91
C MET A 143 -10.79 6.21 -11.20
N THR A 144 -12.03 5.71 -11.12
CA THR A 144 -13.10 6.24 -10.27
C THR A 144 -13.12 5.41 -9.00
N ILE A 145 -12.76 6.01 -7.87
CA ILE A 145 -12.68 5.27 -6.59
C ILE A 145 -14.09 4.98 -6.09
N GLU A 146 -14.47 3.70 -6.16
CA GLU A 146 -15.77 3.18 -5.79
C GLU A 146 -15.66 1.73 -5.29
N GLY A 147 -16.76 1.21 -4.72
CA GLY A 147 -16.83 -0.18 -4.26
C GLY A 147 -15.91 -0.46 -3.08
N LEU A 148 -15.02 -1.45 -3.24
CA LEU A 148 -14.10 -1.93 -2.21
C LEU A 148 -12.94 -0.96 -1.93
N TRP A 149 -12.62 -0.09 -2.89
CA TRP A 149 -11.59 0.94 -2.73
C TRP A 149 -12.18 2.18 -2.06
N LYS A 150 -11.46 2.74 -1.08
CA LYS A 150 -11.85 3.91 -0.30
C LYS A 150 -10.84 5.04 -0.45
N LYS A 151 -11.29 6.29 -0.34
CA LYS A 151 -10.41 7.47 -0.37
C LYS A 151 -9.90 7.85 1.02
N ASP A 152 -10.56 7.34 2.06
CA ASP A 152 -10.27 7.65 3.46
C ASP A 152 -9.88 6.37 4.21
N LEU A 153 -8.85 6.45 5.05
CA LEU A 153 -8.44 5.37 5.93
C LEU A 153 -9.51 5.04 6.97
N ILE A 154 -10.27 6.04 7.44
CA ILE A 154 -11.33 5.80 8.43
C ILE A 154 -12.48 4.98 7.83
N GLU A 155 -12.83 5.24 6.56
CA GLU A 155 -13.82 4.44 5.84
C GLU A 155 -13.40 2.97 5.72
N ILE A 156 -12.11 2.69 5.45
CA ILE A 156 -11.64 1.30 5.36
C ILE A 156 -11.60 0.64 6.74
N LEU A 157 -11.21 1.36 7.78
CA LEU A 157 -11.14 0.84 9.16
C LEU A 157 -12.52 0.44 9.69
N ASN A 158 -13.52 1.31 9.50
CA ASN A 158 -14.91 1.02 9.89
C ASN A 158 -15.48 -0.20 9.15
N SER A 159 -14.95 -0.55 7.97
CA SER A 159 -15.38 -1.75 7.23
C SER A 159 -14.90 -3.08 7.83
N PHE A 160 -14.06 -3.06 8.88
CA PHE A 160 -13.67 -4.25 9.64
C PHE A 160 -14.58 -4.58 10.82
N GLU A 161 -15.46 -3.64 11.21
CA GLU A 161 -16.41 -3.80 12.32
C GLU A 161 -17.77 -4.39 11.89
N GLY A 162 -17.99 -4.52 10.57
CA GLY A 162 -19.19 -5.11 9.97
C GLY A 162 -19.06 -6.59 9.62
#